data_AF-A0A836X8D4-F1
#
_entry.id   AF-A0A836X8D4-F1
#
_cell.length_a   1.000
_cell.length_b   1.000
_cell.length_c   1.000
_cell.angle_alpha   90.00
_cell.angle_beta   90.00
_cell.angle_gamma   90.00
#
_symmetry.space_group_name_H-M   'P 1'
#
loop_
_entity.id
_entity.type
_entity.pdbx_description
1 polymer ?
#
loop_
_entity_poly.entity_id
_entity_poly.type
_entity_poly.pdbx_seq_one_letter_code
_entity_poly.pdbx_strand_id
1 'polypeptide(L)'
;MKTFSAKAETVERDWFVVDANGKTLGRLATEVASRLRGKHKPEFTPHVDTGDYIVIVNAEKITVTGNKAKGKIYYSHTGYPGGIKDITFEKLIEKAPERVLEKAVKGMLPRGPLGREMFRKLKVYVGTDHPHSAQQPQTLDL
;
A
#
# COMPACT_ATOMS: atom_id res chain seq x y z
N MET A 1 18.75 23.84 -21.92
CA MET A 1 17.84 22.67 -22.03
C MET A 1 17.02 22.59 -20.75
N LYS A 2 15.70 22.35 -20.82
CA LYS A 2 14.86 22.18 -19.62
C LYS A 2 14.76 20.69 -19.29
N THR A 3 14.75 20.35 -18.00
CA THR A 3 14.54 18.98 -17.53
C THR A 3 13.16 18.47 -17.93
N PHE A 4 13.07 17.20 -18.31
CA PHE A 4 11.81 16.54 -18.62
C PHE A 4 10.88 16.57 -17.39
N SER A 5 9.59 16.78 -17.65
CA SER A 5 8.53 16.71 -16.64
C SER A 5 7.38 15.93 -17.25
N ALA A 6 6.99 14.84 -16.59
CA ALA A 6 5.85 14.03 -17.03
C ALA A 6 4.58 14.88 -17.08
N LYS A 7 3.69 14.59 -18.03
CA LYS A 7 2.36 15.21 -18.13
C LYS A 7 1.33 14.21 -17.65
N ALA A 8 0.43 14.62 -16.75
CA ALA A 8 -0.55 13.72 -16.12
C ALA A 8 -1.43 12.96 -17.14
N GLU A 9 -1.66 13.56 -18.32
CA GLU A 9 -2.49 13.02 -19.42
C GLU A 9 -1.81 11.88 -20.18
N THR A 10 -0.48 11.89 -20.27
CA THR A 10 0.29 10.92 -21.09
C THR A 10 0.97 9.86 -20.24
N VAL A 11 0.75 9.86 -18.92
CA VAL A 11 1.33 8.89 -18.00
C VAL A 11 0.61 7.56 -18.17
N GLU A 12 1.36 6.54 -18.58
CA GLU A 12 0.90 5.15 -18.61
C GLU A 12 1.00 4.55 -17.21
N ARG A 13 -0.04 3.80 -16.82
CA ARG A 13 -0.16 3.17 -15.50
C ARG A 13 -0.55 1.72 -15.70
N ASP A 14 0.34 0.83 -15.30
CA ASP A 14 0.12 -0.60 -15.41
C ASP A 14 -0.59 -1.14 -14.16
N TRP A 15 -1.05 -2.38 -14.25
CA TRP A 15 -1.66 -3.10 -13.14
C TRP A 15 -0.76 -4.26 -12.73
N PHE A 16 -0.47 -4.35 -11.43
CA PHE A 16 0.31 -5.44 -10.85
C PHE A 16 -0.46 -6.16 -9.76
N VAL A 17 -0.21 -7.46 -9.62
CA VAL A 17 -0.69 -8.29 -8.51
C VAL A 17 0.52 -8.80 -7.72
N VAL A 18 0.44 -8.67 -6.39
CA VAL A 18 1.47 -9.10 -5.46
C VAL A 18 0.86 -10.01 -4.40
N ASP A 19 1.50 -11.15 -4.15
CA ASP A 19 1.12 -12.05 -3.06
C ASP A 19 1.80 -11.64 -1.75
N ALA A 20 1.01 -11.33 -0.71
CA ALA A 20 1.53 -11.00 0.62
C ALA A 20 1.91 -12.22 1.46
N ASN A 21 1.60 -13.44 1.01
CA ASN A 21 1.84 -14.66 1.77
C ASN A 21 3.33 -14.85 2.13
N GLY A 22 3.62 -14.97 3.43
CA GLY A 22 4.99 -15.18 3.92
C GLY A 22 5.89 -13.95 3.82
N LYS A 23 5.45 -12.85 3.20
CA LYS A 23 6.24 -11.62 3.08
C LYS A 23 6.24 -10.85 4.40
N THR A 24 7.32 -10.12 4.67
CA THR A 24 7.41 -9.27 5.87
C THR A 24 6.75 -7.91 5.62
N LEU A 25 5.78 -7.54 6.47
CA LEU A 25 4.95 -6.32 6.32
C LEU A 25 5.72 -5.07 5.87
N GLY A 26 6.79 -4.72 6.58
CA GLY A 26 7.51 -3.47 6.33
C GLY A 26 8.31 -3.50 5.02
N ARG A 27 8.84 -4.65 4.63
CA ARG A 27 9.62 -4.79 3.39
C ARG A 27 8.69 -4.70 2.18
N LEU A 28 7.61 -5.46 2.21
CA LEU A 28 6.57 -5.42 1.17
C LEU A 28 5.98 -4.01 1.03
N ALA A 29 5.61 -3.37 2.14
CA ALA A 29 5.01 -2.04 2.10
C ALA A 29 5.95 -0.97 1.50
N THR A 30 7.27 -1.11 1.69
CA THR A 30 8.25 -0.17 1.15
C THR A 30 8.32 -0.25 -0.38
N GLU A 31 8.41 -1.48 -0.91
CA GLU A 31 8.43 -1.71 -2.36
C GLU A 31 7.13 -1.26 -3.02
N VAL A 32 5.99 -1.62 -2.42
CA VAL A 32 4.66 -1.18 -2.86
C VAL A 32 4.56 0.35 -2.88
N ALA A 33 5.00 1.04 -1.82
CA ALA A 33 4.98 2.50 -1.79
C ALA A 33 5.89 3.15 -2.85
N SER A 34 7.04 2.53 -3.14
CA SER A 34 7.96 2.98 -4.20
C SER A 34 7.32 2.89 -5.59
N ARG A 35 6.63 1.77 -5.86
CA ARG A 35 5.89 1.52 -7.10
C ARG A 35 4.67 2.42 -7.25
N LEU A 36 3.86 2.59 -6.20
CA LEU A 36 2.70 3.51 -6.19
C LEU A 36 3.09 4.97 -6.46
N ARG A 37 4.29 5.37 -6.01
CA ARG A 37 4.86 6.70 -6.26
C ARG A 37 5.50 6.84 -7.64
N GLY A 38 5.75 5.73 -8.34
CA GLY A 38 6.40 5.73 -9.65
C GLY A 38 7.92 5.92 -9.61
N LYS A 39 8.57 5.73 -8.45
CA LYS A 39 10.03 5.94 -8.29
C LYS A 39 10.91 5.01 -9.13
N HIS A 40 10.35 3.90 -9.59
CA HIS A 40 11.01 2.93 -10.44
C HIS A 40 10.98 3.32 -11.93
N LYS A 41 10.14 4.29 -12.32
CA LYS A 41 10.06 4.78 -13.70
C LYS A 41 11.03 5.94 -13.91
N PRO A 42 11.74 5.99 -15.05
CA PRO A 42 12.66 7.09 -15.36
C PRO A 42 11.94 8.42 -15.55
N GLU A 43 10.64 8.42 -15.90
CA GLU A 43 9.82 9.64 -15.99
C GLU A 43 9.37 10.20 -14.62
N PHE A 44 9.90 9.68 -13.50
CA PHE A 44 9.49 10.08 -12.16
C PHE A 44 9.52 11.61 -12.00
N THR A 45 8.36 12.18 -11.74
CA THR A 45 8.17 13.61 -11.59
C THR A 45 7.43 13.86 -10.27
N PRO A 46 8.04 14.53 -9.26
CA PRO A 46 7.50 14.57 -7.90
C PRO A 46 6.08 15.13 -7.73
N HIS A 47 5.65 16.02 -8.64
CA HIS A 47 4.34 16.69 -8.60
C HIS A 47 3.28 16.00 -9.47
N VAL A 48 3.64 14.90 -10.16
CA VAL A 48 2.74 14.15 -11.03
C VAL A 48 2.66 12.71 -10.52
N ASP A 49 1.47 12.13 -10.55
CA ASP A 49 1.30 10.73 -10.18
C ASP A 49 1.65 9.79 -11.34
N THR A 50 2.89 9.30 -11.33
CA THR A 50 3.46 8.39 -12.35
C THR A 50 3.46 6.91 -11.95
N GLY A 51 2.94 6.56 -10.78
CA GLY A 51 2.98 5.17 -10.31
C GLY A 51 1.87 4.29 -10.86
N ASP A 52 2.01 2.99 -10.62
CA ASP A 52 1.12 1.95 -11.13
C ASP A 52 0.03 1.57 -10.12
N TYR A 53 -0.95 0.80 -10.60
CA TYR A 53 -1.95 0.14 -9.77
C TYR A 53 -1.36 -1.15 -9.19
N ILE A 54 -1.59 -1.35 -7.89
CA ILE A 54 -1.07 -2.52 -7.19
C ILE A 54 -2.21 -3.17 -6.43
N VAL A 55 -2.45 -4.43 -6.77
CA VAL A 55 -3.37 -5.33 -6.08
C VAL A 55 -2.54 -6.24 -5.19
N ILE A 56 -2.83 -6.25 -3.89
CA ILE A 56 -2.22 -7.17 -2.94
C ILE A 56 -3.26 -8.22 -2.54
N VAL A 57 -2.90 -9.49 -2.68
CA VAL A 57 -3.71 -10.64 -2.26
C VAL A 57 -3.09 -11.33 -1.05
N ASN A 58 -3.86 -12.20 -0.38
CA ASN A 58 -3.50 -12.90 0.86
C ASN A 58 -3.03 -11.95 1.98
N ALA A 59 -3.68 -10.79 2.13
CA ALA A 59 -3.31 -9.80 3.14
C ALA A 59 -3.28 -10.37 4.57
N GLU A 60 -4.09 -11.38 4.85
CA GLU A 60 -4.16 -12.09 6.13
C GLU A 60 -2.92 -12.94 6.46
N LYS A 61 -2.12 -13.29 5.45
CA LYS A 61 -0.92 -14.13 5.60
C LYS A 61 0.38 -13.33 5.71
N ILE A 62 0.27 -12.01 5.89
CA ILE A 62 1.43 -11.13 6.06
C ILE A 62 2.13 -11.40 7.40
N THR A 63 3.46 -11.47 7.38
CA THR A 63 4.25 -11.80 8.59
C THR A 63 4.91 -10.57 9.20
N VAL A 64 5.13 -10.65 10.52
CA VAL A 64 5.94 -9.70 11.29
C VAL A 64 6.95 -10.47 12.12
N THR A 65 8.15 -9.91 12.26
CA THR A 65 9.26 -10.57 12.96
C THR A 65 9.21 -10.37 14.47
N GLY A 66 9.69 -11.37 15.23
CA GLY A 66 9.80 -11.32 16.69
C GLY A 66 8.46 -11.16 17.41
N ASN A 67 8.46 -10.49 18.55
CA ASN A 67 7.27 -10.32 19.40
C ASN A 67 6.25 -9.29 18.87
N LYS A 68 6.43 -8.79 17.63
CA LYS A 68 5.60 -7.72 17.06
C LYS A 68 4.15 -8.13 16.86
N ALA A 69 3.86 -9.42 16.65
CA ALA A 69 2.48 -9.90 16.50
C ALA A 69 1.61 -9.49 17.71
N LYS A 70 2.16 -9.63 18.92
CA LYS A 70 1.48 -9.29 20.18
C LYS A 70 1.79 -7.87 20.65
N GLY A 71 3.03 -7.42 20.48
CA GLY A 71 3.52 -6.15 21.03
C GLY A 71 3.28 -4.91 20.16
N LYS A 72 2.95 -5.07 18.87
CA LYS A 72 2.68 -3.91 18.00
C LYS A 72 1.25 -3.44 18.20
N ILE A 73 1.11 -2.22 18.71
CA ILE A 73 -0.18 -1.58 18.98
C ILE A 73 -0.45 -0.49 17.94
N TYR A 74 -1.68 -0.49 17.40
CA TYR A 74 -2.19 0.55 16.52
C TYR A 74 -3.13 1.47 17.29
N TYR A 75 -2.71 2.71 17.49
CA TYR A 75 -3.53 3.74 18.13
C TYR A 75 -4.36 4.51 17.10
N SER A 76 -5.55 4.94 17.52
CA SER A 76 -6.40 5.88 16.82
C SER A 76 -7.19 6.71 17.84
N HIS A 77 -7.62 7.90 17.46
CA HIS A 77 -8.42 8.76 18.32
C HIS A 77 -9.72 9.12 17.63
N THR A 78 -10.82 9.11 18.37
CA THR A 78 -12.15 9.42 17.82
C THR A 78 -12.41 10.92 17.63
N GLY A 79 -11.67 11.77 18.35
CA GLY A 79 -11.84 13.22 18.36
C GLY A 79 -12.51 13.76 19.63
N TYR A 80 -13.13 12.90 20.44
CA TYR A 80 -13.77 13.25 21.71
C TYR A 80 -12.84 13.06 22.91
N PRO A 81 -13.04 13.77 24.05
CA PRO A 81 -12.27 13.54 25.27
C PRO A 81 -12.29 12.07 25.73
N GLY A 82 -11.14 11.53 26.10
CA GLY A 82 -10.99 10.11 26.47
C GLY A 82 -11.12 9.12 25.29
N GLY A 83 -11.18 9.62 24.06
CA GLY A 83 -11.50 8.85 22.86
C GLY A 83 -10.35 8.06 22.22
N ILE A 84 -9.29 7.73 22.98
CA ILE A 84 -8.18 6.91 22.49
C ILE A 84 -8.61 5.45 22.35
N LYS A 85 -8.28 4.85 21.21
CA LYS A 85 -8.55 3.45 20.90
C LYS A 85 -7.27 2.79 20.44
N ASP A 86 -6.97 1.63 21.00
CA ASP A 86 -5.84 0.80 20.64
C ASP A 86 -6.29 -0.58 20.15
N ILE A 87 -5.49 -1.18 19.27
CA ILE A 87 -5.68 -2.54 18.80
C ILE A 87 -4.31 -3.16 18.49
N THR A 88 -4.06 -4.37 18.97
CA THR A 88 -2.82 -5.09 18.67
C THR A 88 -2.81 -5.58 17.22
N PHE A 89 -1.63 -5.89 16.69
CA PHE A 89 -1.49 -6.44 15.33
C PHE A 89 -2.28 -7.73 15.13
N GLU A 90 -2.15 -8.68 16.07
CA GLU A 90 -2.89 -9.95 16.05
C GLU A 90 -4.40 -9.73 15.92
N LYS A 91 -4.97 -8.89 16.80
CA LYS A 91 -6.41 -8.54 16.76
C LYS A 91 -6.81 -7.78 15.50
N LEU A 92 -5.92 -6.96 14.94
CA LEU A 92 -6.20 -6.20 13.73
C LEU A 92 -6.22 -7.12 12.50
N ILE A 93 -5.32 -8.11 12.42
CA ILE A 93 -5.34 -9.13 11.36
C ILE A 93 -6.65 -9.91 11.40
N GLU A 94 -7.09 -10.36 12.57
CA GLU A 94 -8.35 -11.12 12.69
C GLU A 94 -9.57 -10.29 12.28
N LYS A 95 -9.58 -9.01 12.62
CA LYS A 95 -10.74 -8.13 12.41
C LYS A 95 -10.81 -7.55 10.99
N ALA A 96 -9.68 -7.11 10.44
CA ALA A 96 -9.60 -6.41 9.16
C ALA A 96 -8.15 -6.44 8.65
N PRO A 97 -7.71 -7.56 8.04
CA PRO A 97 -6.32 -7.77 7.64
C PRO A 97 -5.81 -6.73 6.66
N GLU A 98 -6.67 -6.24 5.78
CA GLU A 98 -6.33 -5.26 4.74
C GLU A 98 -5.78 -3.97 5.36
N ARG A 99 -6.35 -3.56 6.51
CA ARG A 99 -5.99 -2.31 7.20
C ARG A 99 -4.55 -2.30 7.70
N VAL A 100 -3.96 -3.47 7.92
CA VAL A 100 -2.55 -3.60 8.34
C VAL A 100 -1.63 -3.10 7.24
N LEU A 101 -1.82 -3.59 6.02
CA LEU A 101 -1.05 -3.21 4.84
C LEU A 101 -1.37 -1.79 4.40
N GLU A 102 -2.66 -1.43 4.36
CA GLU A 102 -3.09 -0.06 4.04
C GLU A 102 -2.43 0.98 4.96
N LYS A 103 -2.43 0.75 6.28
CA LYS A 103 -1.80 1.68 7.23
C LYS A 103 -0.29 1.77 7.03
N ALA A 104 0.37 0.64 6.79
CA ALA A 104 1.81 0.60 6.55
C ALA A 104 2.18 1.40 5.29
N VAL A 105 1.52 1.12 4.16
CA VAL A 105 1.78 1.80 2.88
C VAL A 105 1.39 3.29 2.95
N LYS A 106 0.25 3.62 3.55
CA LYS A 106 -0.18 5.02 3.72
C LYS A 106 0.82 5.85 4.54
N GLY A 107 1.49 5.23 5.52
CA GLY A 107 2.54 5.88 6.30
C GLY A 107 3.82 6.16 5.49
N MET A 108 4.06 5.41 4.41
CA MET A 108 5.25 5.54 3.56
C MET A 108 5.02 6.45 2.33
N LEU A 109 3.78 6.79 2.01
CA LEU A 109 3.43 7.72 0.93
C LEU A 109 3.53 9.20 1.38
N PRO A 110 3.73 10.14 0.43
CA PRO A 110 3.71 11.57 0.73
C PRO A 110 2.39 11.99 1.39
N ARG A 111 2.43 12.95 2.32
CA ARG A 111 1.23 13.56 2.87
C ARG A 111 0.72 14.64 1.93
N GLY A 112 -0.58 14.66 1.64
CA GLY A 112 -1.21 15.69 0.82
C GLY A 112 -2.22 15.12 -0.18
N PRO A 113 -2.77 15.95 -1.07
CA PRO A 113 -3.74 15.53 -2.09
C PRO A 113 -3.18 14.44 -2.99
N LEU A 114 -1.99 14.66 -3.56
CA LEU A 114 -1.34 13.72 -4.48
C LEU A 114 -1.06 12.35 -3.81
N GLY A 115 -0.62 12.35 -2.55
CA GLY A 115 -0.39 11.10 -1.83
C GLY A 115 -1.68 10.32 -1.54
N ARG A 116 -2.80 11.01 -1.34
CA ARG A 116 -4.12 10.36 -1.23
C ARG A 116 -4.55 9.75 -2.56
N GLU A 117 -4.25 10.40 -3.68
CA GLU A 117 -4.47 9.87 -5.02
C GLU A 117 -3.62 8.63 -5.30
N MET A 118 -2.32 8.70 -5.02
CA MET A 118 -1.42 7.54 -5.10
C MET A 118 -1.95 6.35 -4.29
N PHE A 119 -2.42 6.62 -3.06
CA PHE A 119 -2.99 5.58 -2.19
C PHE A 119 -4.26 4.94 -2.75
N ARG A 120 -5.09 5.66 -3.52
CA ARG A 120 -6.31 5.08 -4.13
C ARG A 120 -6.01 3.98 -5.15
N LYS A 121 -4.80 3.95 -5.72
CA LYS A 121 -4.36 2.91 -6.67
C LYS A 121 -3.97 1.60 -5.99
N LEU A 122 -3.73 1.62 -4.69
CA LEU A 122 -3.55 0.41 -3.90
C LEU A 122 -4.90 -0.28 -3.70
N LYS A 123 -4.96 -1.57 -3.98
CA LYS A 123 -6.09 -2.46 -3.68
C LYS A 123 -5.56 -3.60 -2.83
N VAL A 124 -6.18 -3.86 -1.69
CA VAL A 124 -5.76 -4.92 -0.76
C VAL A 124 -6.94 -5.85 -0.55
N TYR A 125 -6.71 -7.14 -0.73
CA TYR A 125 -7.73 -8.18 -0.60
C TYR A 125 -7.27 -9.29 0.34
N VAL A 126 -8.27 -9.89 0.99
CA VAL A 126 -8.12 -11.10 1.80
C VAL A 126 -8.35 -12.30 0.89
N GLY A 127 -7.52 -13.33 1.05
CA GLY A 127 -7.51 -14.49 0.16
C GLY A 127 -6.86 -14.21 -1.20
N THR A 128 -6.94 -15.18 -2.09
CA THR A 128 -6.23 -15.18 -3.39
C THR A 128 -6.92 -14.39 -4.48
N ASP A 129 -8.22 -14.15 -4.34
CA ASP A 129 -9.04 -13.64 -5.42
C ASP A 129 -9.16 -12.11 -5.38
N HIS A 130 -9.26 -11.51 -6.57
CA HIS A 130 -9.53 -10.09 -6.74
C HIS A 130 -10.49 -9.85 -7.90
N PRO A 131 -11.34 -8.81 -7.87
CA PRO A 131 -12.31 -8.53 -8.93
C PRO A 131 -11.68 -7.92 -10.19
N HIS A 132 -10.37 -7.64 -10.20
CA HIS A 132 -9.69 -6.85 -11.23
C HIS A 132 -9.17 -7.64 -12.44
N SER A 133 -9.77 -8.79 -12.77
CA SER A 133 -9.32 -9.62 -13.90
C SER A 133 -9.41 -8.91 -15.25
N ALA A 134 -10.37 -7.99 -15.42
CA ALA A 134 -10.55 -7.20 -16.64
C ALA A 134 -9.37 -6.26 -16.93
N GLN A 135 -8.59 -5.89 -15.91
CA GLN A 135 -7.41 -5.03 -16.05
C GLN A 135 -6.14 -5.80 -16.43
N GLN A 136 -6.21 -7.13 -16.53
CA GLN A 136 -5.08 -8.02 -16.89
C GLN A 136 -3.81 -7.71 -16.08
N PRO A 137 -3.88 -7.74 -14.73
CA PRO A 137 -2.74 -7.40 -13.91
C PRO A 137 -1.59 -8.39 -14.10
N GLN A 138 -0.36 -7.87 -14.16
CA GLN A 138 0.86 -8.66 -14.25
C GLN A 138 1.30 -9.11 -12.86
N THR A 139 1.77 -10.35 -12.73
CA THR A 139 2.34 -10.83 -11.46
C THR A 139 3.67 -10.12 -11.18
N LEU A 140 3.80 -9.56 -9.99
CA LEU A 140 5.02 -8.90 -9.52
C LEU A 140 5.51 -9.60 -8.26
N ASP A 141 6.71 -10.19 -8.32
CA ASP A 141 7.35 -10.79 -7.15
C ASP A 141 8.20 -9.74 -6.41
N LEU A 142 7.94 -9.57 -5.11
CA LEU A 142 8.53 -8.56 -4.22
C LEU A 142 9.02 -9.17 -2.91
#